data_AF-A0A4U1EMA4-F1
#
_entry.id   AF-A0A4U1EMA4-F1
#
_cell.length_a   1.000
_cell.length_b   1.000
_cell.length_c   1.000
_cell.angle_alpha   90.00
_cell.angle_beta   90.00
_cell.angle_gamma   90.00
#
_symmetry.space_group_name_H-M   'P 1'
#
loop_
_entity.id
_entity.type
_entity.pdbx_description
1 polymer ?
#
loop_
_entity_poly.entity_id
_entity_poly.type
_entity_poly.pdbx_seq_one_letter_code
_entity_poly.pdbx_strand_id
1 'polypeptide(L)'
;MPSDVPFGDRVVVDGLDCAGGAIWLSASLTPCLSPTVCPSTCGKRACTENHECCHPECLGSCSAPDNDTACVACRHYYYAGVCVPSCPPNTYRFEGWRCVDRDFCANIPNAESSDSEGFVIHDGECMQECPSGFIRNGSQSMYCIPCEGPCPKVCEEEKKTKTIDSVTSAQMLQGCTIFKGNLLINIRRGNNIASELENFMGLIEIVTGYVKIRHSHALVSLSFLKNLRQILGEEQLE
;
A
#
# COMPACT_ATOMS: atom_id res chain seq x y z
N MET A 1 -4.71 23.24 10.61
CA MET A 1 -3.41 23.08 11.30
C MET A 1 -2.94 21.66 11.04
N PRO A 2 -2.16 21.42 9.98
CA PRO A 2 -1.58 20.10 9.75
C PRO A 2 -0.25 20.00 10.51
N SER A 3 -0.11 18.89 11.20
CA SER A 3 1.05 18.53 12.01
C SER A 3 2.09 17.90 11.09
N ASP A 4 3.19 18.61 10.84
CA ASP A 4 4.39 18.05 10.22
C ASP A 4 5.04 17.06 11.19
N VAL A 5 5.13 15.79 10.78
CA VAL A 5 5.97 14.78 11.42
C VAL A 5 7.19 14.58 10.53
N PRO A 6 8.41 14.92 10.98
CA PRO A 6 9.61 14.61 10.21
C PRO A 6 9.88 13.11 10.35
N PHE A 7 9.80 12.38 9.24
CA PHE A 7 10.31 11.00 9.16
C PHE A 7 11.83 11.05 9.31
N GLY A 8 12.27 10.83 10.55
CA GLY A 8 13.66 10.66 10.93
C GLY A 8 14.21 9.32 10.45
N ASP A 9 15.49 9.36 10.12
CA ASP A 9 16.35 8.27 9.73
C ASP A 9 16.09 6.97 10.51
N ARG A 10 15.70 5.93 9.79
CA ARG A 10 15.83 4.54 10.22
C ARG A 10 16.45 3.72 9.10
N VAL A 11 17.76 3.87 8.92
CA VAL A 11 18.57 2.82 8.33
C VAL A 11 18.75 1.77 9.43
N VAL A 12 17.95 0.70 9.36
CA VAL A 12 18.19 -0.50 10.16
C VAL A 12 19.39 -1.21 9.54
N VAL A 13 20.58 -0.93 10.08
CA VAL A 13 21.73 -1.82 9.94
C VAL A 13 21.70 -2.72 11.16
N ASP A 14 21.50 -4.02 10.93
CA ASP A 14 21.50 -5.05 11.96
C ASP A 14 22.72 -4.86 12.89
N GLY A 15 22.42 -4.57 14.16
CA GLY A 15 23.41 -4.37 15.20
C GLY A 15 24.12 -5.68 15.52
N LEU A 16 25.39 -5.79 15.14
CA LEU A 16 26.32 -6.65 15.86
C LEU A 16 26.87 -5.89 17.07
N ASP A 17 26.49 -6.35 18.25
CA ASP A 17 27.09 -5.97 19.53
C ASP A 17 28.62 -6.16 19.49
N CYS A 18 29.36 -5.07 19.67
CA CYS A 18 30.80 -5.11 19.93
C CYS A 18 31.10 -4.29 21.19
N ALA A 19 30.97 -4.92 22.36
CA ALA A 19 31.55 -4.38 23.59
C ALA A 19 31.88 -5.50 24.60
N GLY A 20 33.19 -5.72 24.82
CA GLY A 20 33.72 -6.08 26.14
C GLY A 20 34.33 -7.47 26.30
N GLY A 21 35.66 -7.50 26.51
CA GLY A 21 36.31 -8.55 27.32
C GLY A 21 37.22 -9.54 26.59
N ALA A 22 38.51 -9.20 26.52
CA ALA A 22 39.68 -10.06 26.78
C ALA A 22 39.72 -11.54 26.26
N ILE A 23 40.68 -11.78 25.33
CA ILE A 23 41.60 -12.95 25.13
C ILE A 23 41.01 -14.37 24.86
N TRP A 24 41.49 -15.28 23.98
CA TRP A 24 42.73 -15.53 23.19
C TRP A 24 42.40 -16.38 21.91
N LEU A 25 43.27 -16.29 20.89
CA LEU A 25 43.58 -17.27 19.81
C LEU A 25 42.49 -17.69 18.79
N SER A 26 42.49 -17.08 17.60
CA SER A 26 42.79 -17.73 16.30
C SER A 26 42.38 -16.83 15.11
N ALA A 27 43.06 -17.07 13.99
CA ALA A 27 43.01 -16.48 12.65
C ALA A 27 41.85 -15.55 12.23
N SER A 28 42.20 -14.60 11.35
CA SER A 28 41.38 -13.61 10.62
C SER A 28 40.91 -12.42 11.44
N LEU A 29 41.76 -11.38 11.50
CA LEU A 29 41.30 -10.02 11.77
C LEU A 29 40.34 -9.58 10.66
N THR A 30 39.05 -9.82 10.83
CA THR A 30 38.03 -8.92 10.27
C THR A 30 38.19 -7.60 11.03
N PRO A 31 38.40 -6.45 10.35
CA PRO A 31 38.35 -5.19 11.06
C PRO A 31 36.93 -5.04 11.59
N CYS A 32 36.79 -4.82 12.90
CA CYS A 32 35.57 -4.20 13.43
C CYS A 32 35.35 -2.94 12.60
N LEU A 33 34.18 -2.80 11.94
CA LEU A 33 33.83 -1.56 11.25
C LEU A 33 33.74 -0.46 12.32
N SER A 34 34.84 0.24 12.57
CA SER A 34 34.78 1.52 13.26
C SER A 34 33.92 2.45 12.41
N PRO A 35 33.00 3.23 13.01
CA PRO A 35 32.30 4.26 12.26
C PRO A 35 33.34 5.14 11.61
N THR A 36 33.42 5.11 10.28
CA THR A 36 34.37 5.93 9.54
C THR A 36 33.92 7.36 9.69
N VAL A 37 34.67 8.13 10.49
CA VAL A 37 34.32 9.53 10.76
C VAL A 37 34.80 10.36 9.59
N CYS A 38 33.87 10.86 8.79
CA CYS A 38 34.20 11.75 7.69
C CYS A 38 34.76 13.09 8.19
N PRO A 39 35.70 13.70 7.45
CA PRO A 39 36.24 14.98 7.83
C PRO A 39 35.16 16.06 7.80
N SER A 40 35.28 17.06 8.69
CA SER A 40 34.31 18.15 8.82
C SER A 40 34.16 18.99 7.55
N THR A 41 35.15 18.95 6.64
CA THR A 41 35.12 19.58 5.31
C THR A 41 34.01 19.02 4.41
N CYS A 42 33.61 17.75 4.58
CA CYS A 42 32.54 17.14 3.82
C CYS A 42 31.15 17.52 4.33
N GLY A 43 31.04 18.11 5.53
CA GLY A 43 29.77 18.51 6.13
C GLY A 43 28.83 17.31 6.34
N LYS A 44 27.70 17.30 5.62
CA LYS A 44 26.71 16.20 5.66
C LYS A 44 26.93 15.12 4.59
N ARG A 45 28.00 15.22 3.79
CA ARG A 45 28.30 14.26 2.72
C ARG A 45 29.01 13.02 3.28
N ALA A 46 28.86 11.91 2.57
CA ALA A 46 29.67 10.73 2.77
C ALA A 46 31.14 10.97 2.36
N CYS A 47 32.03 10.06 2.75
CA CYS A 47 33.44 10.09 2.38
C CYS A 47 33.96 8.70 2.00
N THR A 48 35.04 8.67 1.24
CA THR A 48 35.80 7.46 0.92
C THR A 48 36.65 7.01 2.12
N GLU A 49 37.26 5.82 2.05
CA GLU A 49 38.25 5.35 3.03
C GLU A 49 39.46 6.29 3.15
N ASN A 50 39.78 7.01 2.08
CA ASN A 50 40.84 8.02 2.03
C ASN A 50 40.40 9.39 2.56
N HIS A 51 39.21 9.49 3.17
CA HIS A 51 38.63 10.73 3.70
C HIS A 51 38.37 11.81 2.63
N GLU A 52 38.15 11.40 1.38
CA GLU A 52 37.74 12.30 0.30
C GLU A 52 36.22 12.38 0.23
N CYS A 53 35.65 13.57 -0.03
CA CYS A 53 34.20 13.74 -0.03
C CYS A 53 33.54 13.08 -1.23
N CYS A 54 32.45 12.36 -0.98
CA CYS A 54 31.59 11.80 -2.00
C CYS A 54 30.67 12.88 -2.60
N HIS A 55 30.06 12.54 -3.74
CA HIS A 55 28.99 13.34 -4.33
C HIS A 55 27.85 13.59 -3.32
N PRO A 56 27.18 14.76 -3.31
CA PRO A 56 26.09 15.07 -2.38
C PRO A 56 24.90 14.10 -2.41
N GLU A 57 24.74 13.37 -3.52
CA GLU A 57 23.70 12.35 -3.71
C GLU A 57 24.12 10.95 -3.24
N CYS A 58 25.39 10.75 -2.85
CA CYS A 58 25.83 9.50 -2.25
C CYS A 58 25.46 9.42 -0.75
N LEU A 59 25.12 8.21 -0.30
CA LEU A 59 24.86 7.87 1.08
C LEU A 59 25.82 6.76 1.54
N GLY A 60 26.35 6.88 2.76
CA GLY A 60 27.28 5.91 3.34
C GLY A 60 28.72 6.08 2.86
N SER A 61 29.02 5.67 1.62
CA SER A 61 30.37 5.69 1.05
C SER A 61 30.34 5.78 -0.50
N CYS A 62 31.50 5.97 -1.12
CA CYS A 62 31.69 5.97 -2.56
C CYS A 62 33.02 5.33 -2.96
N SER A 63 33.09 4.76 -4.16
CA SER A 63 34.30 4.16 -4.74
C SER A 63 35.22 5.18 -5.41
N ALA A 64 34.67 6.33 -5.82
CA ALA A 64 35.42 7.47 -6.34
C ALA A 64 34.86 8.77 -5.74
N PRO A 65 35.72 9.74 -5.40
CA PRO A 65 35.30 11.02 -4.84
C PRO A 65 34.48 11.84 -5.86
N ASP A 66 33.52 12.61 -5.35
CA ASP A 66 32.68 13.54 -6.10
C ASP A 66 32.04 12.99 -7.40
N ASN A 67 31.74 11.69 -7.45
CA ASN A 67 31.11 11.03 -8.59
C ASN A 67 29.79 10.35 -8.18
N ASP A 68 28.71 10.70 -8.87
CA ASP A 68 27.34 10.23 -8.63
C ASP A 68 27.06 8.80 -9.11
N THR A 69 27.94 8.25 -9.95
CA THR A 69 27.91 6.85 -10.41
C THR A 69 28.73 5.91 -9.53
N ALA A 70 29.55 6.49 -8.65
CA ALA A 70 30.48 5.77 -7.80
C ALA A 70 29.96 5.58 -6.37
N CYS A 71 28.69 5.87 -6.11
CA CYS A 71 28.10 5.75 -4.78
C CYS A 71 27.85 4.28 -4.39
N VAL A 72 28.03 3.94 -3.11
CA VAL A 72 27.61 2.63 -2.57
C VAL A 72 26.09 2.56 -2.40
N ALA A 73 25.48 3.66 -1.95
CA ALA A 73 24.03 3.84 -1.88
C ALA A 73 23.67 5.27 -2.26
N CYS A 74 22.43 5.48 -2.73
CA CYS A 74 21.92 6.80 -3.06
C CYS A 74 21.17 7.41 -1.88
N ARG A 75 21.33 8.71 -1.71
CA ARG A 75 20.60 9.49 -0.70
C ARG A 75 19.12 9.66 -1.04
N HIS A 76 18.82 9.87 -2.32
CA HIS A 76 17.45 10.04 -2.81
C HIS A 76 17.03 8.85 -3.68
N TYR A 77 17.29 8.91 -5.00
CA TYR A 77 16.86 7.85 -5.91
C TYR A 77 18.01 7.32 -6.76
N TYR A 78 18.00 6.01 -6.99
CA TYR A 78 18.84 5.34 -7.96
C TYR A 78 18.13 5.22 -9.32
N TYR A 79 18.81 5.59 -10.39
CA TYR A 79 18.33 5.35 -11.76
C TYR A 79 19.50 5.12 -12.73
N ALA A 80 19.46 3.99 -13.46
CA ALA A 80 20.41 3.66 -14.53
C ALA A 80 21.90 3.79 -14.14
N GLY A 81 22.27 3.41 -12.91
CA GLY A 81 23.65 3.50 -12.42
C GLY A 81 24.05 4.83 -11.80
N VAL A 82 23.11 5.78 -11.66
CA VAL A 82 23.35 7.14 -11.17
C VAL A 82 22.47 7.44 -9.96
N CYS A 83 23.03 8.12 -8.96
CA CYS A 83 22.24 8.69 -7.87
C CYS A 83 21.69 10.08 -8.26
N VAL A 84 20.36 10.19 -8.32
CA VAL A 84 19.65 11.39 -8.74
C VAL A 84 18.80 11.95 -7.61
N PRO A 85 18.67 13.29 -7.49
CA PRO A 85 17.86 13.93 -6.46
C PRO A 85 16.35 13.74 -6.71
N SER A 86 15.94 13.55 -7.97
CA SER A 86 14.55 13.36 -8.38
C SER A 86 14.49 12.43 -9.60
N CYS A 87 13.43 11.64 -9.70
CA CYS A 87 13.23 10.75 -10.83
C CYS A 87 13.11 11.53 -12.17
N PRO A 88 13.86 11.14 -13.21
CA PRO A 88 13.77 11.74 -14.53
C PRO A 88 12.36 11.66 -15.14
N PRO A 89 12.05 12.48 -16.16
CA PRO A 89 10.80 12.38 -16.90
C PRO A 89 10.54 10.96 -17.43
N ASN A 90 9.28 10.53 -17.42
CA ASN A 90 8.83 9.17 -17.78
C ASN A 90 9.29 8.05 -16.84
N THR A 91 9.80 8.40 -15.66
CA THR A 91 10.11 7.44 -14.60
C THR A 91 9.34 7.79 -13.33
N TYR A 92 9.14 6.80 -12.47
CA TYR A 92 8.32 6.86 -11.27
C TYR A 92 9.13 6.39 -10.07
N ARG A 93 8.93 7.04 -8.93
CA ARG A 93 9.50 6.59 -7.66
C ARG A 93 8.95 5.21 -7.31
N PHE A 94 9.79 4.34 -6.78
CA PHE A 94 9.39 3.00 -6.36
C PHE A 94 10.14 2.62 -5.09
N GLU A 95 9.38 2.16 -4.08
CA GLU A 95 9.90 1.75 -2.75
C GLU A 95 10.73 2.84 -2.03
N GLY A 96 10.61 4.10 -2.46
CA GLY A 96 11.32 5.23 -1.87
C GLY A 96 12.82 5.34 -2.18
N TRP A 97 13.41 4.45 -2.99
CA TRP A 97 14.88 4.45 -3.21
C TRP A 97 15.32 4.38 -4.69
N ARG A 98 14.43 4.07 -5.63
CA ARG A 98 14.77 4.00 -7.06
C ARG A 98 13.68 4.55 -7.96
N CYS A 99 14.06 4.79 -9.21
CA CYS A 99 13.15 5.16 -10.27
C CYS A 99 12.93 3.99 -11.22
N VAL A 100 11.68 3.79 -11.64
CA VAL A 100 11.27 2.73 -12.56
C VAL A 100 10.48 3.31 -13.72
N ASP A 101 10.53 2.66 -14.88
CA ASP A 101 9.66 3.04 -15.99
C ASP A 101 8.22 2.51 -15.79
N ARG A 102 7.33 2.93 -16.69
CA ARG A 102 5.93 2.50 -16.70
C ARG A 102 5.78 0.99 -16.84
N ASP A 103 6.57 0.38 -17.72
CA ASP A 103 6.42 -1.02 -18.08
C ASP A 103 6.87 -1.92 -16.93
N PHE A 104 7.90 -1.50 -16.20
CA PHE A 104 8.30 -2.10 -14.94
C PHE A 104 7.13 -2.09 -13.97
N CYS A 105 6.52 -0.92 -13.72
CA CYS A 105 5.39 -0.80 -12.79
C CYS A 105 4.20 -1.71 -13.19
N ALA A 106 3.90 -1.80 -14.48
CA ALA A 106 2.80 -2.64 -15.01
C ALA A 106 3.03 -4.15 -14.80
N ASN A 107 4.29 -4.59 -14.80
CA ASN A 107 4.67 -6.00 -14.81
C ASN A 107 5.13 -6.52 -13.44
N ILE A 108 5.00 -5.74 -12.36
CA ILE A 108 5.34 -6.22 -11.02
C ILE A 108 4.36 -7.34 -10.64
N PRO A 109 4.83 -8.57 -10.38
CA PRO A 109 3.97 -9.64 -9.92
C PRO A 109 3.46 -9.31 -8.51
N ASN A 110 2.14 -9.27 -8.35
CA ASN A 110 1.52 -9.08 -7.04
C ASN A 110 1.67 -10.38 -6.25
N ALA A 111 2.39 -10.34 -5.12
CA ALA A 111 2.78 -11.55 -4.37
C ALA A 111 1.61 -12.25 -3.65
N GLU A 112 0.47 -11.57 -3.50
CA GLU A 112 -0.53 -11.95 -2.48
C GLU A 112 -1.87 -12.46 -3.04
N SER A 113 -2.21 -12.28 -4.33
CA SER A 113 -3.36 -13.00 -4.91
C SER A 113 -3.41 -12.93 -6.44
N SER A 114 -3.98 -13.97 -7.05
CA SER A 114 -4.32 -14.02 -8.48
C SER A 114 -5.43 -13.05 -8.90
N ASP A 115 -6.03 -12.35 -7.94
CA ASP A 115 -7.15 -11.42 -8.10
C ASP A 115 -6.78 -9.98 -7.70
N SER A 116 -5.53 -9.75 -7.28
CA SER A 116 -5.08 -8.45 -6.82
C SER A 116 -4.71 -7.59 -8.02
N GLU A 117 -5.48 -6.51 -8.23
CA GLU A 117 -5.24 -5.49 -9.24
C GLU A 117 -3.75 -5.06 -9.27
N GLY A 118 -3.17 -4.94 -10.47
CA GLY A 118 -1.75 -4.62 -10.64
C GLY A 118 -1.37 -3.23 -10.12
N PHE A 119 -0.08 -2.94 -9.96
CA PHE A 119 0.41 -1.66 -9.40
C PHE A 119 -0.14 -0.43 -10.15
N VAL A 120 -0.23 0.69 -9.43
CA VAL A 120 -0.73 1.98 -9.92
C VAL A 120 0.32 3.06 -9.83
N ILE A 121 0.12 4.08 -10.65
CA ILE A 121 0.92 5.27 -10.75
C ILE A 121 0.09 6.46 -10.25
N HIS A 122 0.59 7.13 -9.22
CA HIS A 122 -0.01 8.33 -8.67
C HIS A 122 1.09 9.33 -8.26
N ASP A 123 0.93 10.60 -8.62
CA ASP A 123 1.86 11.70 -8.29
C ASP A 123 3.35 11.42 -8.55
N GLY A 124 3.66 10.65 -9.60
CA GLY A 124 5.04 10.32 -9.96
C GLY A 124 5.63 9.14 -9.18
N GLU A 125 4.78 8.31 -8.56
CA GLU A 125 5.16 7.15 -7.76
C GLU A 125 4.37 5.91 -8.20
N CYS A 126 5.07 4.78 -8.26
CA CYS A 126 4.52 3.47 -8.53
C CYS A 126 4.26 2.75 -7.19
N MET A 127 2.99 2.48 -6.90
CA MET A 127 2.51 1.95 -5.61
C MET A 127 1.51 0.81 -5.82
N GLN A 128 1.31 -0.04 -4.81
CA GLN A 128 0.47 -1.23 -4.91
C GLN A 128 -1.03 -0.88 -5.02
N GLU A 129 -1.48 0.13 -4.29
CA GLU A 129 -2.87 0.60 -4.24
C GLU A 129 -2.95 2.13 -4.28
N CYS A 130 -4.08 2.67 -4.72
CA CYS A 130 -4.29 4.12 -4.70
C CYS A 130 -4.32 4.65 -3.25
N PRO A 131 -3.79 5.86 -3.00
CA PRO A 131 -3.83 6.45 -1.67
C PRO A 131 -5.27 6.83 -1.26
N SER A 132 -5.47 7.05 0.03
CA SER A 132 -6.75 7.47 0.60
C SER A 132 -7.35 8.67 -0.14
N GLY A 133 -8.60 8.54 -0.61
CA GLY A 133 -9.29 9.59 -1.38
C GLY A 133 -9.16 9.43 -2.90
N PHE A 134 -8.44 8.41 -3.38
CA PHE A 134 -8.31 8.10 -4.79
C PHE A 134 -8.74 6.66 -5.10
N ILE A 135 -9.19 6.43 -6.33
CA ILE A 135 -9.57 5.12 -6.86
C ILE A 135 -8.97 4.93 -8.24
N ARG A 136 -8.74 3.67 -8.66
CA ARG A 136 -8.32 3.35 -10.02
C ARG A 136 -9.35 3.89 -11.03
N ASN A 137 -8.87 4.47 -12.13
CA ASN A 137 -9.68 4.94 -13.25
C ASN A 137 -10.20 3.76 -14.10
N GLY A 138 -10.93 2.83 -13.48
CA GLY A 138 -11.34 1.55 -14.06
C GLY A 138 -10.42 0.38 -13.68
N SER A 139 -10.91 -0.85 -13.86
CA SER A 139 -10.29 -2.10 -13.38
C SER A 139 -8.91 -2.44 -13.96
N GLN A 140 -8.53 -1.85 -15.10
CA GLN A 140 -7.23 -2.09 -15.76
C GLN A 140 -6.38 -0.82 -15.86
N SER A 141 -6.82 0.29 -15.27
CA SER A 141 -6.05 1.52 -15.32
C SER A 141 -4.95 1.51 -14.27
N MET A 142 -3.75 1.90 -14.70
CA MET A 142 -2.62 2.16 -13.81
C MET A 142 -2.67 3.56 -13.20
N TYR A 143 -3.78 4.30 -13.31
CA TYR A 143 -3.87 5.67 -12.81
C TYR A 143 -4.99 5.81 -11.79
N CYS A 144 -4.68 6.57 -10.74
CA CYS A 144 -5.60 6.92 -9.67
C CYS A 144 -6.27 8.26 -9.96
N ILE A 145 -7.60 8.33 -9.79
CA ILE A 145 -8.42 9.54 -9.89
C ILE A 145 -9.04 9.87 -8.52
N PRO A 146 -9.25 11.16 -8.20
CA PRO A 146 -9.88 11.54 -6.95
C PRO A 146 -11.34 11.08 -6.92
N CYS A 147 -11.79 10.59 -5.76
CA CYS A 147 -13.17 10.19 -5.55
C CYS A 147 -14.09 11.41 -5.38
N GLU A 148 -15.30 11.35 -5.94
CA GLU A 148 -16.34 12.35 -5.67
C GLU A 148 -17.05 12.02 -4.34
N GLY A 149 -16.41 12.37 -3.22
CA GLY A 149 -16.89 12.05 -1.87
C GLY A 149 -16.18 10.83 -1.28
N PRO A 150 -16.86 9.99 -0.46
CA PRO A 150 -16.23 8.78 0.07
C PRO A 150 -15.91 7.81 -1.07
N CYS A 151 -14.67 7.30 -1.11
CA CYS A 151 -14.26 6.38 -2.18
C CYS A 151 -15.10 5.10 -2.14
N PRO A 152 -15.61 4.65 -3.31
CA PRO A 152 -16.43 3.46 -3.35
C PRO A 152 -15.56 2.25 -3.04
N LYS A 153 -15.94 1.50 -2.01
CA LYS A 153 -15.28 0.24 -1.67
C LYS A 153 -16.01 -0.90 -2.36
N VAL A 154 -15.30 -1.61 -3.22
CA VAL A 154 -15.82 -2.82 -3.86
C VAL A 154 -15.53 -4.01 -2.94
N CYS A 155 -16.56 -4.78 -2.64
CA CYS A 155 -16.46 -5.98 -1.82
C CYS A 155 -16.88 -7.19 -2.65
N GLU A 156 -16.02 -8.19 -2.67
CA GLU A 156 -16.17 -9.45 -3.40
C GLU A 156 -15.83 -10.60 -2.44
N GLU A 157 -16.62 -11.66 -2.49
CA GLU A 157 -16.44 -12.84 -1.64
C GLU A 157 -16.23 -14.07 -2.53
N GLU A 158 -15.46 -15.05 -2.04
CA GLU A 158 -15.25 -16.32 -2.74
C GLU A 158 -16.56 -17.00 -3.15
N LYS A 159 -17.61 -16.83 -2.33
CA LYS A 159 -18.96 -17.29 -2.63
C LYS A 159 -19.73 -16.17 -3.32
N LYS A 160 -20.18 -16.45 -4.55
CA LYS A 160 -21.08 -15.56 -5.31
C LYS A 160 -22.32 -15.12 -4.55
N THR A 161 -22.86 -15.95 -3.65
CA THR A 161 -24.05 -15.59 -2.85
C THR A 161 -23.69 -15.44 -1.38
N LYS A 162 -23.75 -14.20 -0.88
CA LYS A 162 -23.59 -13.90 0.54
C LYS A 162 -24.92 -14.06 1.26
N THR A 163 -24.96 -15.01 2.19
CA THR A 163 -26.12 -15.21 3.07
C THR A 163 -25.99 -14.34 4.31
N ILE A 164 -26.96 -13.46 4.53
CA ILE A 164 -27.10 -12.61 5.70
C ILE A 164 -28.19 -13.22 6.60
N ASP A 165 -27.77 -14.07 7.55
CA ASP A 165 -28.66 -14.72 8.51
C ASP A 165 -28.58 -14.12 9.93
N SER A 166 -27.60 -13.26 10.17
CA SER A 166 -27.25 -12.67 11.45
C SER A 166 -26.52 -11.33 11.28
N VAL A 167 -26.47 -10.54 12.34
CA VAL A 167 -25.72 -9.27 12.35
C VAL A 167 -24.23 -9.52 12.10
N THR A 168 -23.67 -10.59 12.66
CA THR A 168 -22.28 -11.02 12.46
C THR A 168 -21.99 -11.30 10.98
N SER A 169 -22.89 -11.98 10.27
CA SER A 169 -22.71 -12.27 8.84
C SER A 169 -22.66 -11.01 7.96
N ALA A 170 -23.26 -9.91 8.42
CA ALA A 170 -23.26 -8.62 7.73
C ALA A 170 -21.98 -7.79 8.00
N GLN A 171 -21.20 -8.08 9.04
CA GLN A 171 -20.01 -7.30 9.41
C GLN A 171 -18.98 -7.18 8.28
N MET A 172 -18.86 -8.22 7.45
CA MET A 172 -17.94 -8.22 6.30
C MET A 172 -18.34 -7.20 5.22
N LEU A 173 -19.60 -6.75 5.22
CA LEU A 173 -20.10 -5.75 4.29
C LEU A 173 -19.89 -4.31 4.78
N GLN A 174 -19.29 -4.13 5.96
CA GLN A 174 -19.08 -2.79 6.53
C GLN A 174 -18.21 -1.92 5.61
N GLY A 175 -18.75 -0.76 5.27
CA GLY A 175 -18.06 0.21 4.42
C GLY A 175 -18.10 -0.12 2.93
N CYS A 176 -18.76 -1.19 2.52
CA CYS A 176 -18.91 -1.55 1.11
C CYS A 176 -19.91 -0.62 0.42
N THR A 177 -19.53 -0.10 -0.74
CA THR A 177 -20.40 0.72 -1.60
C THR A 177 -20.90 -0.09 -2.79
N ILE A 178 -20.07 -0.99 -3.30
CA ILE A 178 -20.41 -1.89 -4.40
C ILE A 178 -20.19 -3.33 -3.92
N PHE A 179 -21.24 -4.15 -4.00
CA PHE A 179 -21.14 -5.57 -3.69
C PHE A 179 -21.19 -6.39 -4.98
N LYS A 180 -20.08 -7.07 -5.28
CA LYS A 180 -19.98 -7.99 -6.42
C LYS A 180 -20.49 -9.37 -6.02
N GLY A 181 -21.70 -9.69 -6.43
CA GLY A 181 -22.37 -10.95 -6.12
C GLY A 181 -23.85 -10.79 -5.77
N ASN A 182 -24.41 -11.83 -5.16
CA ASN A 182 -25.81 -11.94 -4.77
C ASN A 182 -25.97 -11.81 -3.25
N LEU A 183 -27.02 -11.11 -2.80
CA LEU A 183 -27.37 -10.99 -1.39
C LEU A 183 -28.57 -11.88 -1.07
N LEU A 184 -28.41 -12.81 -0.12
CA LEU A 184 -29.49 -13.64 0.42
C LEU A 184 -29.76 -13.26 1.88
N ILE A 185 -30.82 -12.51 2.14
CA ILE A 185 -31.22 -12.08 3.48
C ILE A 185 -32.19 -13.11 4.07
N ASN A 186 -31.80 -13.72 5.19
CA ASN A 186 -32.50 -14.83 5.84
C ASN A 186 -32.51 -14.73 7.37
N ILE A 187 -33.06 -13.63 7.90
CA ILE A 187 -32.99 -13.31 9.33
C ILE A 187 -34.27 -13.69 10.07
N ARG A 188 -34.23 -14.86 10.73
CA ARG A 188 -35.41 -15.43 11.42
C ARG A 188 -35.68 -14.83 12.79
N ARG A 189 -34.64 -14.39 13.50
CA ARG A 189 -34.71 -13.88 14.88
C ARG A 189 -33.74 -12.72 15.06
N GLY A 190 -34.11 -11.76 15.91
CA GLY A 190 -33.28 -10.60 16.25
C GLY A 190 -34.16 -9.46 16.76
N ASN A 191 -33.72 -8.78 17.82
CA ASN A 191 -34.40 -7.59 18.36
C ASN A 191 -33.64 -6.35 17.91
N ASN A 192 -34.33 -5.38 17.28
CA ASN A 192 -33.76 -4.10 16.85
C ASN A 192 -32.53 -4.20 15.94
N ILE A 193 -32.43 -5.28 15.15
CA ILE A 193 -31.31 -5.54 14.23
C ILE A 193 -31.19 -4.54 13.07
N ALA A 194 -32.24 -3.74 12.80
CA ALA A 194 -32.27 -2.83 11.67
C ALA A 194 -31.16 -1.78 11.72
N SER A 195 -30.89 -1.20 12.89
CA SER A 195 -29.83 -0.19 13.05
C SER A 195 -28.43 -0.78 12.89
N GLU A 196 -28.23 -2.01 13.37
CA GLU A 196 -26.95 -2.71 13.22
C GLU A 196 -26.70 -3.11 11.78
N LEU A 197 -27.73 -3.60 11.09
CA LEU A 197 -27.67 -3.87 9.65
C LEU A 197 -27.46 -2.60 8.83
N GLU A 198 -28.04 -1.46 9.23
CA GLU A 198 -27.79 -0.17 8.57
C GLU A 198 -26.33 0.26 8.72
N ASN A 199 -25.72 0.03 9.88
CA ASN A 199 -24.30 0.33 10.08
C ASN A 199 -23.38 -0.50 9.18
N PHE A 200 -23.78 -1.73 8.84
CA PHE A 200 -22.98 -2.60 7.98
C PHE A 200 -23.31 -2.46 6.49
N MET A 201 -24.59 -2.42 6.13
CA MET A 201 -25.06 -2.48 4.75
C MET A 201 -25.60 -1.14 4.23
N GLY A 202 -25.68 -0.11 5.07
CA GLY A 202 -26.30 1.17 4.72
C GLY A 202 -25.55 1.99 3.67
N LEU A 203 -24.25 1.72 3.48
CA LEU A 203 -23.42 2.36 2.46
C LEU A 203 -23.48 1.67 1.09
N ILE A 204 -24.08 0.47 1.00
CA ILE A 204 -24.17 -0.27 -0.26
C ILE A 204 -25.08 0.50 -1.22
N GLU A 205 -24.56 0.86 -2.39
CA GLU A 205 -25.27 1.58 -3.45
C GLU A 205 -25.62 0.66 -4.62
N ILE A 206 -24.73 -0.29 -4.94
CA ILE A 206 -24.85 -1.17 -6.10
C ILE A 206 -24.65 -2.63 -5.68
N VAL A 207 -25.55 -3.50 -6.14
CA VAL A 207 -25.40 -4.96 -6.09
C VAL A 207 -25.36 -5.50 -7.51
N THR A 208 -24.32 -6.25 -7.88
CA THR A 208 -24.18 -6.71 -9.27
C THR A 208 -25.10 -7.89 -9.62
N GLY A 209 -25.35 -8.78 -8.65
CA GLY A 209 -26.22 -9.93 -8.82
C GLY A 209 -27.68 -9.65 -8.45
N TYR A 210 -28.33 -10.61 -7.79
CA TYR A 210 -29.70 -10.46 -7.26
C TYR A 210 -29.73 -10.23 -5.75
N VAL A 211 -30.86 -9.70 -5.27
CA VAL A 211 -31.18 -9.61 -3.84
C VAL A 211 -32.39 -10.49 -3.54
N LYS A 212 -32.22 -11.48 -2.66
CA LYS A 212 -33.27 -12.40 -2.22
C LYS A 212 -33.54 -12.24 -0.74
N ILE A 213 -34.79 -12.01 -0.39
CA ILE A 213 -35.23 -11.96 1.01
C ILE A 213 -36.12 -13.17 1.26
N ARG A 214 -35.73 -14.01 2.23
CA ARG A 214 -36.43 -15.26 2.53
C ARG A 214 -36.53 -15.46 4.04
N HIS A 215 -37.64 -15.98 4.55
CA HIS A 215 -37.86 -16.30 5.98
C HIS A 215 -37.37 -15.20 6.98
N SER A 216 -37.45 -13.93 6.58
CA SER A 216 -36.89 -12.81 7.33
C SER A 216 -37.94 -12.13 8.22
N HIS A 217 -38.56 -12.89 9.12
CA HIS A 217 -39.68 -12.43 9.95
C HIS A 217 -39.31 -11.35 10.96
N ALA A 218 -38.01 -11.21 11.30
CA ALA A 218 -37.51 -10.18 12.19
C ALA A 218 -37.41 -8.80 11.52
N LEU A 219 -37.50 -8.73 10.18
CA LEU A 219 -37.39 -7.50 9.41
C LEU A 219 -38.78 -6.95 9.07
N VAL A 220 -39.08 -5.76 9.60
CA VAL A 220 -40.32 -5.03 9.27
C VAL A 220 -40.15 -4.14 8.04
N SER A 221 -38.90 -3.77 7.72
CA SER A 221 -38.53 -2.88 6.62
C SER A 221 -37.13 -3.23 6.11
N LEU A 222 -36.85 -2.83 4.87
CA LEU A 222 -35.53 -2.92 4.23
C LEU A 222 -34.77 -1.59 4.27
N SER A 223 -35.20 -0.64 5.10
CA SER A 223 -34.60 0.70 5.22
C SER A 223 -33.13 0.71 5.62
N PHE A 224 -32.60 -0.41 6.12
CA PHE A 224 -31.17 -0.57 6.39
C PHE A 224 -30.31 -0.58 5.10
N LEU A 225 -30.89 -0.88 3.93
CA LEU A 225 -30.26 -0.70 2.61
C LEU A 225 -30.43 0.74 2.12
N LYS A 226 -29.96 1.69 2.94
CA LYS A 226 -30.28 3.12 2.83
C LYS A 226 -29.83 3.75 1.51
N ASN A 227 -28.62 3.42 1.07
CA ASN A 227 -28.03 4.00 -0.13
C ASN A 227 -28.23 3.14 -1.39
N LEU A 228 -28.89 1.97 -1.27
CA LEU A 228 -29.03 1.03 -2.39
C LEU A 228 -29.88 1.65 -3.49
N ARG A 229 -29.27 1.92 -4.64
CA ARG A 229 -29.88 2.58 -5.80
C ARG A 229 -30.00 1.67 -7.01
N GLN A 230 -29.13 0.67 -7.12
CA GLN A 230 -29.06 -0.17 -8.32
C GLN A 230 -28.82 -1.65 -8.00
N ILE A 231 -29.54 -2.51 -8.71
CA ILE A 231 -29.35 -3.96 -8.74
C ILE A 231 -29.18 -4.34 -10.21
N LEU A 232 -28.01 -4.85 -10.61
CA LEU A 232 -27.68 -5.05 -12.03
C LEU A 232 -28.26 -6.35 -12.61
N GLY A 233 -28.40 -7.39 -11.79
CA GLY A 233 -28.99 -8.66 -12.23
C GLY A 233 -28.11 -9.46 -13.21
N GLU A 234 -26.78 -9.40 -13.04
CA GLU A 234 -25.81 -10.22 -13.81
C GLU A 234 -26.07 -11.72 -13.62
N GLU A 235 -26.52 -12.11 -12.43
CA GLU A 235 -27.05 -13.44 -12.10
C GLU A 235 -28.48 -13.27 -11.58
N GLN A 236 -29.39 -14.17 -11.96
CA GLN A 236 -30.80 -14.12 -11.59
C GLN A 236 -31.24 -15.46 -11.00
N LEU A 237 -32.30 -15.42 -10.20
CA LEU A 237 -32.93 -16.63 -9.67
C LEU A 237 -33.74 -17.31 -10.78
N GLU A 238 -33.54 -18.61 -10.94
CA GLU A 238 -34.46 -19.49 -11.70
C GLU A 238 -35.83 -19.60 -11.03
#